data_AF-A0A485CZM2-F1
#
_entry.id   AF-A0A485CZM2-F1
#
_cell.length_a   1.000
_cell.length_b   1.000
_cell.length_c   1.000
_cell.angle_alpha   90.00
_cell.angle_beta   90.00
_cell.angle_gamma   90.00
#
_symmetry.space_group_name_H-M   'P 1'
#
loop_
_entity.id
_entity.type
_entity.pdbx_description
1 polymer ?
#
loop_
_entity_poly.entity_id
_entity_poly.type
_entity_poly.pdbx_seq_one_letter_code
_entity_poly.pdbx_strand_id
1 'polypeptide(L)'
;MASGESQWITSPQARRDVQRLRAESHAILTSSATVLADDPALTVRWDELSADTQSLYPLENLRQPLRIVIDSGNRVTPEHRIVQQPGETLFARTTADTRSWPQGLQTLMVPEHNGHLDLVLLMMQLGKQQVNSIWVEAGPTPRRSAD
;
A
#
# COMPACT_ATOMS: atom_id res chain seq x y z
N MET A 1 -2.02 36.04 5.71
CA MET A 1 -2.44 35.91 4.31
C MET A 1 -1.25 35.44 3.50
N ALA A 2 -1.24 34.16 3.14
CA ALA A 2 -0.35 33.57 2.15
C ALA A 2 -1.22 32.53 1.42
N SER A 3 -1.58 32.88 0.19
CA SER A 3 -2.35 32.09 -0.74
C SER A 3 -1.59 30.81 -1.11
N GLY A 4 -2.10 29.67 -0.67
CA GLY A 4 -1.67 28.35 -1.13
C GLY A 4 -2.84 27.70 -1.84
N GLU A 5 -3.11 28.12 -3.06
CA GLU A 5 -4.06 27.49 -3.97
C GLU A 5 -3.52 26.11 -4.37
N SER A 6 -3.61 25.13 -3.48
CA SER A 6 -3.54 23.71 -3.81
C SER A 6 -4.89 23.24 -4.36
N GLN A 7 -5.40 23.97 -5.35
CA GLN A 7 -6.55 23.53 -6.13
C GLN A 7 -6.00 22.62 -7.25
N TRP A 8 -6.42 21.35 -7.27
CA TRP A 8 -6.24 20.37 -8.35
C TRP A 8 -4.87 19.63 -8.45
N ILE A 9 -4.47 18.86 -7.44
CA ILE A 9 -3.12 18.24 -7.45
C ILE A 9 -2.96 17.07 -8.45
N THR A 10 -4.02 16.39 -8.89
CA THR A 10 -3.88 15.23 -9.80
C THR A 10 -4.93 15.24 -10.92
N SER A 11 -4.49 15.38 -12.17
CA SER A 11 -5.36 15.32 -13.34
C SER A 11 -5.97 13.92 -13.51
N PRO A 12 -7.11 13.80 -14.23
CA PRO A 12 -7.63 12.48 -14.61
C PRO A 12 -6.60 11.60 -15.31
N GLN A 13 -5.72 12.19 -16.13
CA GLN A 13 -4.64 11.49 -16.81
C GLN A 13 -3.65 10.90 -15.81
N ALA A 14 -3.18 11.69 -14.85
CA ALA A 14 -2.28 11.21 -13.81
C ALA A 14 -2.91 10.11 -12.93
N ARG A 15 -4.23 10.16 -12.68
CA ARG A 15 -4.93 9.08 -11.98
C ARG A 15 -4.95 7.77 -12.78
N ARG A 16 -5.14 7.84 -14.10
CA ARG A 16 -5.07 6.67 -15.00
C ARG A 16 -3.66 6.08 -15.04
N ASP A 17 -2.64 6.93 -15.06
CA ASP A 17 -1.25 6.48 -15.04
C ASP A 17 -0.92 5.72 -13.75
N VAL A 18 -1.37 6.22 -12.60
CA VAL A 18 -1.23 5.49 -11.32
C VAL A 18 -1.95 4.14 -11.37
N GLN A 19 -3.17 4.07 -11.92
CA GLN A 19 -3.88 2.80 -12.07
C GLN A 19 -3.12 1.79 -12.95
N ARG A 20 -2.53 2.26 -14.04
CA ARG A 20 -1.66 1.44 -14.91
C ARG A 20 -0.43 0.94 -14.15
N LEU A 21 0.28 1.81 -13.43
CA LEU A 21 1.46 1.44 -12.65
C LEU A 21 1.13 0.43 -11.54
N ARG A 22 -0.02 0.58 -10.89
CA ARG A 22 -0.51 -0.41 -9.93
C ARG A 22 -0.78 -1.77 -10.59
N ALA A 23 -1.38 -1.77 -11.78
CA ALA A 23 -1.66 -3.00 -12.53
C ALA A 23 -0.40 -3.74 -12.99
N GLU A 24 0.67 -2.99 -13.32
CA GLU A 24 1.98 -3.55 -13.70
C GLU A 24 2.79 -4.08 -12.51
N SER A 25 2.45 -3.68 -11.29
CA SER A 25 3.22 -4.00 -10.09
C SER A 25 2.83 -5.35 -9.49
N HIS A 26 3.80 -6.06 -8.90
CA HIS A 26 3.49 -7.24 -8.09
C HIS A 26 2.90 -6.82 -6.74
N ALA A 27 3.51 -5.83 -6.08
CA ALA A 27 3.03 -5.32 -4.81
C ALA A 27 2.93 -3.80 -4.77
N ILE A 28 2.04 -3.29 -3.94
CA ILE A 28 1.97 -1.88 -3.54
C ILE A 28 2.39 -1.79 -2.08
N LEU A 29 3.35 -0.93 -1.77
CA LEU A 29 3.82 -0.69 -0.41
C LEU A 29 3.37 0.67 0.08
N THR A 30 2.80 0.72 1.29
CA THR A 30 2.39 1.95 1.96
C THR A 30 2.77 1.94 3.44
N SER A 31 2.60 3.08 4.09
CA SER A 31 2.80 3.25 5.53
C SER A 31 1.48 3.26 6.28
N SER A 32 1.47 2.83 7.55
CA SER A 32 0.27 2.98 8.37
C SER A 32 -0.13 4.44 8.57
N ALA A 33 0.80 5.39 8.49
CA ALA A 33 0.45 6.82 8.54
C ALA A 33 -0.44 7.24 7.36
N THR A 34 -0.13 6.77 6.14
CA THR A 34 -0.97 6.99 4.95
C THR A 34 -2.31 6.28 5.07
N VAL A 35 -2.32 5.05 5.58
CA VAL A 35 -3.58 4.31 5.79
C VAL A 35 -4.50 5.04 6.77
N LEU A 36 -3.97 5.53 7.88
CA LEU A 36 -4.73 6.25 8.89
C LEU A 36 -5.21 7.63 8.42
N ALA A 37 -4.43 8.30 7.56
CA ALA A 37 -4.77 9.63 7.07
C ALA A 37 -5.81 9.60 5.93
N ASP A 38 -5.66 8.66 4.99
CA ASP A 38 -6.38 8.69 3.72
C ASP A 38 -7.37 7.51 3.54
N ASP A 39 -7.32 6.51 4.42
CA ASP A 39 -8.08 5.25 4.36
C ASP A 39 -8.20 4.67 2.92
N PRO A 40 -7.05 4.43 2.24
CA PRO A 40 -7.04 4.06 0.84
C PRO A 40 -7.41 2.58 0.65
N ALA A 41 -8.03 2.25 -0.47
CA ALA A 41 -8.25 0.86 -0.88
C ALA A 41 -6.97 0.20 -1.45
N LEU A 42 -6.10 0.99 -2.10
CA LEU A 42 -4.91 0.54 -2.83
C LEU A 42 -5.15 -0.63 -3.79
N THR A 43 -6.26 -0.56 -4.52
CA THR A 43 -6.63 -1.53 -5.57
C THR A 43 -6.41 -0.96 -6.96
N VAL A 44 -6.36 -1.88 -7.93
CA VAL A 44 -6.49 -1.57 -9.35
C VAL A 44 -7.97 -1.52 -9.70
N ARG A 45 -8.40 -0.40 -10.26
CA ARG A 45 -9.76 -0.13 -10.75
C ARG A 45 -9.73 -0.21 -12.27
N TRP A 46 -10.17 -1.34 -12.81
CA TRP A 46 -10.08 -1.62 -14.25
C TRP A 46 -10.79 -0.57 -15.10
N ASP A 47 -11.95 -0.06 -14.65
CA ASP A 47 -12.70 1.00 -15.33
C ASP A 47 -11.95 2.34 -15.42
N GLU A 48 -10.92 2.53 -14.59
CA GLU A 48 -10.05 3.71 -14.64
C GLU A 48 -8.78 3.49 -15.48
N LEU A 49 -8.59 2.32 -16.07
CA LEU A 49 -7.50 2.08 -17.03
C LEU A 49 -7.82 2.75 -18.38
N SER A 50 -6.78 3.02 -19.17
CA SER A 50 -6.97 3.51 -20.54
C SER A 50 -7.56 2.41 -21.43
N ALA A 51 -8.27 2.80 -22.51
CA ALA A 51 -8.82 1.83 -23.47
C ALA A 51 -7.72 0.92 -24.06
N ASP A 52 -6.54 1.48 -24.32
CA ASP A 52 -5.39 0.72 -24.82
C ASP A 52 -4.94 -0.34 -23.81
N THR A 53 -4.88 0.02 -22.52
CA THR A 53 -4.54 -0.91 -21.44
C THR A 53 -5.62 -1.98 -21.25
N GLN A 54 -6.90 -1.60 -21.29
CA GLN A 54 -8.02 -2.53 -21.16
C GLN A 54 -8.04 -3.56 -22.30
N SER A 55 -7.66 -3.18 -23.52
CA SER A 55 -7.56 -4.09 -24.66
C SER A 55 -6.44 -5.13 -24.49
N LEU A 56 -5.36 -4.79 -23.78
CA LEU A 56 -4.23 -5.68 -23.51
C LEU A 56 -4.39 -6.47 -22.21
N TYR A 57 -5.23 -5.96 -21.29
CA TYR A 57 -5.45 -6.53 -19.98
C TYR A 57 -6.94 -6.70 -19.70
N PRO A 58 -7.55 -7.81 -20.19
CA PRO A 58 -8.97 -8.09 -20.01
C PRO A 58 -9.36 -8.19 -18.53
N LEU A 59 -10.60 -7.82 -18.22
CA LEU A 59 -11.09 -7.76 -16.84
C LEU A 59 -11.04 -9.13 -16.14
N GLU A 60 -11.27 -10.23 -16.87
CA GLU A 60 -11.18 -11.60 -16.35
C GLU A 60 -9.77 -11.98 -15.86
N ASN A 61 -8.74 -11.30 -16.37
CA ASN A 61 -7.35 -11.50 -15.98
C ASN A 61 -6.87 -10.48 -14.94
N LEU A 62 -7.77 -9.59 -14.46
CA LEU A 62 -7.44 -8.58 -13.47
C LEU A 62 -6.97 -9.25 -12.17
N ARG A 63 -5.72 -8.96 -11.82
CA ARG A 63 -5.09 -9.39 -10.59
C ARG A 63 -4.89 -8.17 -9.71
N GLN A 64 -5.33 -8.27 -8.45
CA GLN A 64 -5.00 -7.26 -7.46
C GLN A 64 -3.55 -7.44 -6.98
N PRO A 65 -2.75 -6.37 -6.92
CA PRO A 65 -1.40 -6.44 -6.38
C PRO A 65 -1.44 -6.76 -4.89
N LEU A 66 -0.38 -7.40 -4.39
CA LEU A 66 -0.18 -7.61 -2.95
C LEU A 66 -0.07 -6.24 -2.27
N ARG A 67 -0.93 -5.96 -1.28
CA ARG A 67 -0.84 -4.72 -0.51
C ARG A 67 0.05 -4.94 0.70
N ILE A 68 1.14 -4.20 0.80
CA ILE A 68 2.11 -4.28 1.90
C ILE A 68 1.97 -3.02 2.74
N VAL A 69 1.67 -3.18 4.03
CA VAL A 69 1.51 -2.07 4.98
C VAL A 69 2.60 -2.15 6.04
N ILE A 70 3.44 -1.14 6.11
CA ILE A 70 4.40 -0.98 7.21
C ILE A 70 3.66 -0.41 8.42
N ASP A 71 3.49 -1.22 9.47
CA ASP A 71 2.75 -0.86 10.67
C ASP A 71 3.37 -1.43 11.95
N SER A 72 4.56 -0.94 12.32
CA SER A 72 5.29 -1.40 13.52
C SER A 72 4.45 -1.38 14.80
N GLY A 73 3.57 -0.38 14.94
CA GLY A 73 2.77 -0.14 16.13
C GLY A 73 1.35 -0.70 16.10
N ASN A 74 1.00 -1.58 15.15
CA ASN A 74 -0.34 -2.18 15.04
C ASN A 74 -1.48 -1.14 15.02
N ARG A 75 -1.28 0.01 14.38
CA ARG A 75 -2.24 1.12 14.41
C ARG A 75 -3.40 0.94 13.43
N VAL A 76 -3.16 0.26 12.31
CA VAL A 76 -4.23 -0.05 11.35
C VAL A 76 -5.18 -1.06 12.01
N THR A 77 -6.47 -0.93 11.72
CA THR A 77 -7.52 -1.76 12.30
C THR A 77 -8.27 -2.58 11.23
N PRO A 78 -9.00 -3.64 11.61
CA PRO A 78 -9.81 -4.46 10.68
C PRO A 78 -10.89 -3.69 9.91
N GLU A 79 -11.26 -2.50 10.36
CA GLU A 79 -12.29 -1.66 9.74
C GLU A 79 -11.76 -0.78 8.60
N HIS A 80 -10.44 -0.70 8.39
CA HIS A 80 -9.87 0.11 7.32
C HIS A 80 -10.18 -0.47 5.94
N ARG A 81 -10.38 0.40 4.95
CA ARG A 81 -10.78 -0.03 3.60
C ARG A 81 -9.75 -0.95 2.97
N ILE A 82 -8.46 -0.70 3.19
CA ILE A 82 -7.36 -1.49 2.62
C ILE A 82 -7.50 -2.99 2.94
N VAL A 83 -8.05 -3.36 4.10
CA VAL A 83 -8.19 -4.77 4.51
C VAL A 83 -9.48 -5.43 4.06
N GLN A 84 -10.44 -4.64 3.55
CA GLN A 84 -11.73 -5.13 3.09
C GLN A 84 -11.78 -5.38 1.57
N GLN A 85 -10.70 -5.07 0.84
CA GLN A 85 -10.69 -5.27 -0.62
C GLN A 85 -10.20 -6.67 -1.00
N PRO A 86 -10.69 -7.22 -2.12
CA PRO A 86 -10.23 -8.50 -2.64
C PRO A 86 -8.71 -8.54 -2.88
N GLY A 87 -8.14 -9.74 -2.78
CA GLY A 87 -6.70 -9.99 -2.89
C GLY A 87 -6.02 -10.05 -1.53
N GLU A 88 -4.71 -10.17 -1.53
CA GLU A 88 -3.92 -10.34 -0.32
C GLU A 88 -3.47 -8.99 0.27
N THR A 89 -3.35 -8.94 1.59
CA THR A 89 -2.75 -7.82 2.32
C THR A 89 -1.73 -8.36 3.33
N LEU A 90 -0.51 -7.87 3.29
CA LEU A 90 0.58 -8.23 4.19
C LEU A 90 0.92 -7.04 5.10
N PHE A 91 0.84 -7.26 6.41
CA PHE A 91 1.29 -6.30 7.41
C PHE A 91 2.74 -6.61 7.83
N ALA A 92 3.64 -5.66 7.64
CA ALA A 92 4.99 -5.70 8.19
C ALA A 92 4.97 -5.07 9.59
N ARG A 93 5.24 -5.88 10.63
CA ARG A 93 5.04 -5.54 12.04
C ARG A 93 6.28 -5.88 12.87
N THR A 94 6.49 -5.14 13.95
CA THR A 94 7.56 -5.42 14.93
C THR A 94 7.05 -6.19 16.14
N THR A 95 5.74 -6.14 16.40
CA THR A 95 5.06 -6.89 17.47
C THR A 95 3.82 -7.61 16.95
N ALA A 96 3.53 -8.78 17.52
CA ALA A 96 2.36 -9.55 17.14
C ALA A 96 1.07 -8.78 17.47
N ASP A 97 0.08 -8.89 16.60
CA ASP A 97 -1.25 -8.33 16.81
C ASP A 97 -2.22 -9.46 17.16
N THR A 98 -2.99 -9.27 18.24
CA THR A 98 -3.92 -10.27 18.77
C THR A 98 -5.36 -10.05 18.31
N ARG A 99 -5.63 -9.00 17.52
CA ARG A 99 -6.97 -8.75 16.98
C ARG A 99 -7.37 -9.81 15.96
N SER A 100 -8.68 -9.99 15.81
CA SER A 100 -9.25 -10.81 14.74
C SER A 100 -9.22 -10.05 13.43
N TRP A 101 -8.74 -10.68 12.37
CA TRP A 101 -8.59 -10.09 11.03
C TRP A 101 -9.39 -10.88 9.99
N PRO A 102 -9.84 -10.24 8.89
CA PRO A 102 -10.44 -10.93 7.75
C PRO A 102 -9.48 -11.97 7.14
N GLN A 103 -10.04 -12.96 6.43
CA GLN A 103 -9.26 -13.96 5.70
C GLN A 103 -8.41 -13.32 4.58
N GLY A 104 -7.27 -13.93 4.26
CA GLY A 104 -6.35 -13.42 3.22
C GLY A 104 -5.38 -12.35 3.71
N LEU A 105 -5.39 -12.04 5.01
CA LEU A 105 -4.41 -11.16 5.65
C LEU A 105 -3.22 -11.97 6.16
N GLN A 106 -2.04 -11.52 5.76
CA GLN A 106 -0.76 -12.07 6.20
C GLN A 106 -0.06 -11.07 7.12
N THR A 107 0.71 -11.59 8.08
CA THR A 107 1.59 -10.77 8.91
C THR A 107 3.01 -11.25 8.74
N LEU A 108 3.92 -10.32 8.52
CA LEU A 108 5.35 -10.56 8.51
C LEU A 108 5.99 -9.83 9.69
N MET A 109 6.61 -10.60 10.57
CA MET A 109 7.39 -10.07 11.69
C MET A 109 8.76 -9.63 11.17
N VAL A 110 9.08 -8.36 11.36
CA VAL A 110 10.34 -7.74 10.96
C VAL A 110 10.93 -7.04 12.18
N PRO A 111 12.20 -7.30 12.53
CA PRO A 111 12.84 -6.66 13.67
C PRO A 111 13.02 -5.16 13.44
N GLU A 112 13.30 -4.46 14.54
CA GLU A 112 13.64 -3.04 14.48
C GLU A 112 15.13 -2.82 14.25
N HIS A 113 15.44 -1.79 13.48
CA HIS A 113 16.77 -1.22 13.31
C HIS A 113 16.68 0.29 13.56
N ASN A 114 17.44 0.80 14.53
CA ASN A 114 17.43 2.22 14.96
C ASN A 114 16.02 2.75 15.33
N GLY A 115 15.21 1.93 16.03
CA GLY A 115 13.87 2.33 16.48
C GLY A 115 12.79 2.35 15.39
N HIS A 116 13.10 1.82 14.21
CA HIS A 116 12.18 1.70 13.08
C HIS A 116 12.20 0.28 12.53
N LEU A 117 11.18 -0.12 11.79
CA LEU A 117 11.15 -1.43 11.13
C LEU A 117 12.30 -1.52 10.12
N ASP A 118 13.07 -2.61 10.17
CA ASP A 118 14.21 -2.82 9.27
C ASP A 118 13.72 -3.06 7.83
N LEU A 119 13.77 -2.01 7.02
CA LEU A 119 13.33 -2.06 5.62
C LEU A 119 14.21 -2.96 4.77
N VAL A 120 15.49 -3.10 5.09
CA VAL A 120 16.40 -3.98 4.33
C VAL A 120 15.97 -5.42 4.51
N LEU A 121 15.72 -5.84 5.76
CA LEU A 121 15.22 -7.17 6.05
C LEU A 121 13.83 -7.42 5.49
N LEU A 122 12.94 -6.42 5.53
CA LEU A 122 11.63 -6.49 4.86
C LEU A 122 11.80 -6.80 3.37
N MET A 123 12.62 -6.02 2.64
CA MET A 123 12.84 -6.24 1.21
C MET A 123 13.45 -7.61 0.92
N MET A 124 14.43 -8.05 1.72
CA MET A 124 15.02 -9.38 1.58
C MET A 124 13.98 -10.50 1.75
N GLN A 125 13.07 -10.35 2.72
CA GLN A 125 12.05 -11.34 3.01
C GLN A 125 10.96 -11.36 1.93
N LEU A 126 10.56 -10.20 1.40
CA LEU A 126 9.66 -10.10 0.24
C LEU A 126 10.29 -10.73 -1.01
N GLY A 127 11.60 -10.54 -1.23
CA GLY A 127 12.34 -11.18 -2.32
C GLY A 127 12.32 -12.71 -2.22
N LYS A 128 12.44 -13.28 -1.01
CA LYS A 128 12.28 -14.73 -0.80
C LYS A 128 10.87 -15.24 -1.09
N GLN A 129 9.86 -14.38 -0.95
CA GLN A 129 8.47 -14.65 -1.34
C GLN A 129 8.20 -14.39 -2.83
N GLN A 130 9.25 -14.16 -3.63
CA GLN A 130 9.17 -13.91 -5.07
C GLN A 130 8.37 -12.63 -5.43
N VAL A 131 8.35 -11.64 -4.54
CA VAL A 131 7.85 -10.30 -4.88
C VAL A 131 8.85 -9.64 -5.82
N ASN A 132 8.44 -9.44 -7.08
CA ASN A 132 9.32 -9.04 -8.18
C ASN A 132 9.45 -7.52 -8.32
N SER A 133 8.36 -6.80 -8.06
CA SER A 133 8.28 -5.35 -8.19
C SER A 133 7.39 -4.78 -7.10
N ILE A 134 7.79 -3.62 -6.57
CA ILE A 134 7.07 -2.91 -5.51
C ILE A 134 6.87 -1.47 -5.96
N TRP A 135 5.61 -1.04 -5.99
CA TRP A 135 5.22 0.35 -6.19
C TRP A 135 4.95 1.00 -4.84
N VAL A 136 5.64 2.09 -4.53
CA VAL A 136 5.56 2.75 -3.21
C VAL A 136 4.60 3.92 -3.28
N GLU A 137 3.54 3.85 -2.47
CA GLU A 137 2.59 4.93 -2.24
C GLU A 137 2.56 5.28 -0.77
N ALA A 138 3.49 6.14 -0.35
CA ALA A 138 3.56 6.64 1.01
C ALA A 138 3.68 8.17 0.99
N GLY A 139 2.92 8.82 1.88
CA GLY A 139 3.06 10.23 2.15
C GLY A 139 4.34 10.55 2.93
N PRO A 140 4.68 11.84 3.10
CA PRO A 140 5.80 12.24 3.93
C PRO A 140 5.65 11.67 5.35
N THR A 141 6.72 11.07 5.87
CA THR A 141 6.72 10.57 7.24
C THR A 141 6.49 11.75 8.18
N PRO A 142 5.47 11.73 9.07
CA PRO A 142 5.35 12.74 10.10
C PRO A 142 6.64 12.72 10.92
N ARG A 143 7.38 13.83 10.96
CA ARG A 143 8.52 13.95 11.89
C ARG A 143 7.95 13.78 13.28
N ARG A 144 8.34 12.72 13.99
CA ARG A 144 8.25 12.73 15.45
C ARG A 144 9.19 13.85 15.91
N SER A 145 8.65 14.90 16.52
CA SER A 145 9.47 15.78 17.35
C SER A 145 10.13 14.90 18.40
N ALA A 146 11.46 14.95 18.45
CA ALA A 146 12.18 14.46 19.60
C ALA A 146 11.91 15.48 20.72
N ASP A 147 11.06 15.09 21.66
CA ASP A 147 11.00 15.71 22.98
C ASP A 147 11.84 14.87 23.96
#